data_AF-A0A3A9TFD9-F1
#
_entry.id   AF-A0A3A9TFD9-F1
#
_cell.length_a   1.000
_cell.length_b   1.000
_cell.length_c   1.000
_cell.angle_alpha   90.00
_cell.angle_beta   90.00
_cell.angle_gamma   90.00
#
_symmetry.space_group_name_H-M   'P 1'
#
loop_
_entity.id
_entity.type
_entity.pdbx_description
1 polymer ?
#
loop_
_entity_poly.entity_id
_entity_poly.type
_entity_poly.pdbx_seq_one_letter_code
_entity_poly.pdbx_strand_id
1 'polypeptide(L)'
;MATKEKTKQDFDKEIDACKAKKDALEGLLSKLEELLQELESKDGELREGALDPISRYKLGGESGEDWLGLNFTKAGENKTTINTNMSNYGSQISTLESEIQEAINELEEAIKELEKELKSLNHKKESAPDENDISESDSSDSEEKE
;
A
#
# COMPACT_ATOMS: atom_id res chain seq x y z
N MET A 1 -20.30 32.27 19.97
CA MET A 1 -19.74 31.03 20.57
C MET A 1 -18.25 31.25 20.68
N ALA A 2 -17.68 31.31 21.89
CA ALA A 2 -16.24 31.41 22.05
C ALA A 2 -15.63 30.04 21.70
N THR A 3 -14.83 30.00 20.64
CA THR A 3 -13.96 28.84 20.36
C THR A 3 -12.94 28.78 21.48
N LYS A 4 -13.03 27.73 22.32
CA LYS A 4 -12.02 27.45 23.34
C LYS A 4 -10.68 27.29 22.63
N GLU A 5 -9.72 28.14 22.98
CA GLU A 5 -8.39 28.14 22.39
C GLU A 5 -7.69 26.82 22.75
N LYS A 6 -7.07 26.17 21.76
CA LYS A 6 -6.37 24.89 21.96
C LYS A 6 -5.06 25.15 22.71
N THR A 7 -4.79 24.33 23.72
CA THR A 7 -3.56 24.38 24.51
C THR A 7 -2.44 23.59 23.83
N LYS A 8 -1.19 23.78 24.26
CA LYS A 8 -0.08 22.91 23.82
C LYS A 8 -0.34 21.42 24.09
N GLN A 9 -1.01 21.07 25.19
CA GLN A 9 -1.37 19.68 25.49
C GLN A 9 -2.38 19.11 24.49
N ASP A 10 -3.34 19.92 24.03
CA ASP A 10 -4.30 19.48 22.99
C ASP A 10 -3.58 19.21 21.67
N PHE A 11 -2.60 20.04 21.30
CA PHE A 11 -1.76 19.82 20.13
C PHE A 11 -0.86 18.59 20.27
N ASP A 12 -0.30 18.31 21.45
CA ASP A 12 0.51 17.11 21.68
C ASP A 12 -0.29 15.82 21.45
N LYS A 13 -1.53 15.77 21.94
CA LYS A 13 -2.42 14.62 21.68
C LYS A 13 -2.72 14.44 20.20
N GLU A 14 -2.95 15.53 19.46
CA GLU A 14 -3.19 15.47 18.01
C GLU A 14 -1.94 15.06 17.23
N ILE A 15 -0.77 15.56 17.63
CA ILE A 15 0.52 15.17 17.05
C ILE A 15 0.75 13.66 17.27
N ASP A 16 0.53 13.15 18.48
CA ASP A 16 0.72 11.73 18.78
C ASP A 16 -0.26 10.84 18.03
N ALA A 17 -1.53 11.24 17.91
CA ALA A 17 -2.51 10.54 17.09
C ALA A 17 -2.12 10.51 15.60
N CYS A 18 -1.63 11.64 15.08
CA CYS A 18 -1.19 11.75 13.69
C CYS A 18 0.06 10.90 13.42
N LYS A 19 1.04 10.86 14.35
CA LYS A 19 2.19 9.96 14.29
C LYS A 19 1.77 8.49 14.29
N ALA A 20 0.91 8.08 15.22
CA ALA A 20 0.44 6.70 15.28
C ALA A 20 -0.28 6.27 13.99
N LYS A 21 -1.04 7.18 13.38
CA LYS A 21 -1.66 6.92 12.07
C LYS A 21 -0.63 6.80 10.95
N LYS A 22 0.39 7.68 10.94
CA LYS A 22 1.50 7.62 9.98
C LYS A 22 2.23 6.28 10.09
N ASP A 23 2.63 5.88 11.29
CA ASP A 23 3.35 4.62 11.54
C ASP A 23 2.53 3.40 11.06
N ALA A 24 1.20 3.42 11.28
CA ALA A 24 0.31 2.36 10.80
C ALA A 24 0.25 2.30 9.27
N LEU A 25 0.22 3.44 8.58
CA LEU A 25 0.24 3.49 7.11
C LEU A 25 1.59 3.06 6.54
N GLU A 26 2.71 3.46 7.17
CA GLU A 26 4.05 3.00 6.80
C GLU A 26 4.18 1.47 6.94
N GLY A 27 3.59 0.89 7.99
CA GLY A 27 3.53 -0.56 8.15
C GLY A 27 2.72 -1.27 7.06
N LEU A 28 1.62 -0.66 6.60
CA LEU A 28 0.83 -1.18 5.48
C LEU A 28 1.58 -1.07 4.15
N LEU A 29 2.26 0.05 3.92
CA LEU A 29 3.09 0.30 2.73
C LEU A 29 4.16 -0.79 2.59
N SER A 30 4.95 -1.02 3.64
CA SER A 30 5.98 -2.05 3.65
C SER A 30 5.42 -3.44 3.35
N LYS A 31 4.23 -3.76 3.87
CA LYS A 31 3.58 -5.04 3.61
C LYS A 31 3.11 -5.18 2.15
N LEU A 32 2.62 -4.11 1.53
CA LEU A 32 2.25 -4.14 0.11
C LEU A 32 3.48 -4.30 -0.78
N GLU A 33 4.58 -3.63 -0.47
CA GLU A 33 5.85 -3.80 -1.18
C GLU A 33 6.37 -5.25 -1.10
N GLU A 34 6.31 -5.87 0.08
CA GLU A 34 6.65 -7.29 0.26
C GLU A 34 5.76 -8.21 -0.59
N LEU A 35 4.44 -7.97 -0.60
CA LEU A 35 3.49 -8.74 -1.39
C LEU A 35 3.71 -8.59 -2.90
N LEU A 36 4.05 -7.38 -3.36
CA LEU A 36 4.38 -7.12 -4.76
C LEU A 36 5.62 -7.91 -5.17
N GLN A 37 6.68 -7.87 -4.35
CA GLN A 37 7.90 -8.62 -4.62
C GLN A 37 7.66 -10.13 -4.61
N GLU A 38 6.84 -10.64 -3.69
CA GLU A 38 6.46 -12.06 -3.66
C GLU A 38 5.69 -12.45 -4.94
N LEU A 39 4.76 -11.60 -5.39
CA LEU A 39 3.98 -11.83 -6.60
C LEU A 39 4.86 -11.89 -7.85
N GLU A 40 5.77 -10.93 -8.02
CA GLU A 40 6.73 -10.90 -9.14
C GLU A 40 7.62 -12.16 -9.15
N SER A 41 8.10 -12.56 -7.97
CA SER A 41 8.90 -13.79 -7.83
C SER A 41 8.10 -15.03 -8.24
N LYS A 42 6.83 -15.12 -7.84
CA LYS A 42 5.95 -16.25 -8.17
C LYS A 42 5.58 -16.28 -9.64
N ASP A 43 5.35 -15.14 -10.29
CA ASP A 43 5.16 -15.08 -11.75
C ASP A 43 6.40 -15.57 -12.50
N GLY A 44 7.58 -15.14 -12.06
CA GLY A 44 8.87 -15.61 -12.60
C GLY A 44 9.01 -17.13 -12.51
N GLU A 45 8.82 -17.70 -11.31
CA GLU A 45 8.85 -19.16 -11.08
C GLU A 45 7.86 -19.91 -11.98
N LEU A 46 6.64 -19.38 -12.15
CA LEU A 46 5.59 -19.98 -12.96
C LEU A 46 5.96 -19.98 -14.46
N ARG A 47 6.51 -18.87 -14.96
CA ARG A 47 6.97 -18.77 -16.36
C ARG A 47 8.13 -19.71 -16.64
N GLU A 48 9.14 -19.72 -15.78
CA GLU A 48 10.31 -20.59 -15.93
C GLU A 48 9.98 -22.08 -15.79
N GLY A 49 9.09 -22.43 -14.84
CA GLY A 49 8.75 -23.81 -14.53
C GLY A 49 7.74 -24.46 -15.49
N ALA A 50 6.79 -23.68 -16.03
CA ALA A 50 5.71 -24.20 -16.85
C ALA A 50 5.80 -23.75 -18.32
N LEU A 51 5.92 -22.45 -18.58
CA LEU A 51 5.81 -21.90 -19.94
C LEU A 51 7.05 -22.21 -20.78
N ASP A 52 8.23 -21.98 -20.20
CA ASP A 52 9.51 -22.12 -20.87
C ASP A 52 9.74 -23.55 -21.40
N PRO A 53 9.57 -24.62 -20.59
CA PRO A 53 9.71 -25.99 -21.08
C PRO A 53 8.74 -26.31 -22.23
N ILE A 54 7.47 -25.90 -22.11
CA ILE A 54 6.42 -26.20 -23.10
C ILE A 54 6.65 -25.46 -24.42
N SER A 55 7.17 -24.24 -24.36
CA SER A 55 7.50 -23.45 -25.54
C SER A 55 8.63 -24.10 -26.36
N ARG A 56 9.60 -24.71 -25.68
CA ARG A 56 10.78 -25.37 -26.28
C ARG A 56 10.47 -26.73 -26.91
N TYR A 57 9.43 -27.43 -26.48
CA TYR A 57 9.02 -28.69 -27.11
C TYR A 57 8.38 -28.45 -28.49
N LYS A 58 9.06 -28.92 -29.54
CA LYS A 58 8.54 -29.01 -30.91
C LYS A 58 7.76 -30.33 -31.05
N LEU A 59 6.45 -30.23 -31.20
CA LEU A 59 5.58 -31.40 -31.35
C LEU A 59 5.71 -32.08 -32.73
N GLY A 60 6.38 -31.47 -33.70
CA GLY A 60 6.72 -32.09 -34.98
C GLY A 60 7.88 -31.39 -35.71
N GLY A 61 8.57 -32.14 -36.59
CA GLY A 61 9.44 -31.63 -37.66
C GLY A 61 10.96 -31.57 -37.40
N GLU A 62 11.46 -31.74 -36.16
CA GLU A 62 12.90 -31.55 -35.87
C GLU A 62 13.52 -32.55 -34.87
N SER A 63 12.80 -33.56 -34.40
CA SER A 63 13.33 -34.54 -33.46
C SER A 63 12.88 -35.95 -33.82
N GLY A 64 13.63 -36.61 -34.71
CA GLY A 64 13.82 -38.06 -34.87
C GLY A 64 12.60 -38.96 -35.17
N GLU A 65 11.51 -38.81 -34.43
CA GLU A 65 10.27 -39.55 -34.56
C GLU A 65 9.13 -38.54 -34.42
N ASP A 66 8.56 -38.11 -35.55
CA ASP A 66 7.37 -37.26 -35.52
C ASP A 66 6.30 -37.98 -34.69
N TRP A 67 5.87 -37.32 -33.61
CA TRP A 67 4.69 -37.75 -32.89
C TRP A 67 3.54 -37.68 -33.90
N LEU A 68 2.93 -38.82 -34.20
CA LEU A 68 1.82 -38.91 -35.15
C LEU A 68 0.63 -39.59 -34.49
N GLY A 69 -0.56 -39.35 -35.04
CA GLY A 69 -1.82 -39.91 -34.54
C GLY A 69 -2.34 -39.26 -33.26
N LEU A 70 -3.18 -39.98 -32.51
CA LEU A 70 -3.92 -39.44 -31.36
C LEU A 70 -3.02 -38.80 -30.30
N ASN A 71 -1.80 -39.32 -30.10
CA ASN A 71 -0.85 -38.78 -29.12
C ASN A 71 -0.35 -37.38 -29.50
N PHE A 72 -0.12 -37.12 -30.80
CA PHE A 72 0.24 -35.80 -31.30
C PHE A 72 -0.91 -34.80 -31.11
N THR A 73 -2.12 -35.19 -31.51
CA THR A 73 -3.32 -34.34 -31.34
C THR A 73 -3.51 -34.01 -29.86
N LYS A 74 -3.41 -34.99 -28.97
CA LYS A 74 -3.56 -34.78 -27.53
C LYS A 74 -2.48 -33.88 -26.95
N ALA A 75 -1.23 -34.04 -27.37
CA ALA A 75 -0.13 -33.19 -26.93
C ALA A 75 -0.31 -31.74 -27.42
N GLY A 76 -0.80 -31.54 -28.65
CA GLY A 76 -1.11 -30.22 -29.21
C GLY A 76 -2.27 -29.52 -28.49
N GLU A 77 -3.34 -30.25 -28.18
CA GLU A 77 -4.44 -29.77 -27.35
C GLU A 77 -3.93 -29.33 -25.97
N ASN A 78 -3.17 -30.20 -25.29
CA ASN A 78 -2.62 -29.90 -23.97
C ASN A 78 -1.72 -28.66 -24.01
N LYS A 79 -0.84 -28.54 -25.01
CA LYS A 79 0.01 -27.35 -25.20
C LYS A 79 -0.83 -26.08 -25.37
N THR A 80 -1.90 -26.16 -26.15
CA THR A 80 -2.82 -25.03 -26.37
C THR A 80 -3.52 -24.64 -25.06
N THR A 81 -4.08 -25.61 -24.33
CA THR A 81 -4.73 -25.38 -23.04
C THR A 81 -3.78 -24.75 -22.04
N ILE A 82 -2.54 -25.25 -21.94
CA ILE A 82 -1.56 -24.70 -21.01
C ILE A 82 -1.21 -23.26 -21.41
N ASN A 83 -0.96 -22.98 -22.70
CA ASN A 83 -0.68 -21.62 -23.17
C ASN A 83 -1.84 -20.66 -22.86
N THR A 84 -3.09 -21.07 -23.09
CA THR A 84 -4.27 -20.24 -22.75
C THR A 84 -4.35 -19.97 -21.26
N ASN A 85 -4.19 -21.01 -20.43
CA ASN A 85 -4.22 -20.85 -18.97
C ASN A 85 -3.12 -19.92 -18.49
N MET A 86 -1.89 -20.07 -19.00
CA MET A 86 -0.75 -19.22 -18.67
C MET A 86 -0.98 -17.77 -19.10
N SER A 87 -1.58 -17.53 -20.27
CA SER A 87 -1.95 -16.18 -20.72
C SER A 87 -3.00 -15.54 -19.82
N ASN A 88 -3.99 -16.31 -19.36
CA ASN A 88 -5.00 -15.83 -18.43
C ASN A 88 -4.40 -15.50 -17.07
N TYR A 89 -3.54 -16.39 -16.54
CA TYR A 89 -2.82 -16.15 -15.28
C TYR A 89 -1.94 -14.91 -15.37
N GLY A 90 -1.16 -14.75 -16.45
CA GLY A 90 -0.34 -13.56 -16.65
C GLY A 90 -1.16 -12.26 -16.69
N SER A 91 -2.37 -12.29 -17.26
CA SER A 91 -3.27 -11.13 -17.27
C SER A 91 -3.82 -10.81 -15.88
N GLN A 92 -4.15 -11.84 -15.09
CA GLN A 92 -4.62 -11.69 -13.71
C GLN A 92 -3.51 -11.16 -12.80
N ILE A 93 -2.29 -11.68 -12.94
CA ILE A 93 -1.11 -11.21 -12.21
C ILE A 93 -0.86 -9.73 -12.53
N SER A 94 -0.83 -9.35 -13.80
CA SER A 94 -0.63 -7.95 -14.20
C SER A 94 -1.72 -7.01 -13.66
N THR A 95 -2.96 -7.48 -13.58
CA THR A 95 -4.05 -6.70 -12.96
C THR A 95 -3.78 -6.50 -11.48
N LEU A 96 -3.41 -7.57 -10.76
CA LEU A 96 -3.12 -7.52 -9.33
C LEU A 96 -1.89 -6.66 -9.02
N GLU A 97 -0.83 -6.74 -9.83
CA GLU A 97 0.35 -5.86 -9.72
C GLU A 97 -0.05 -4.38 -9.85
N SER A 98 -0.91 -4.06 -10.82
CA SER A 98 -1.43 -2.70 -11.01
C SER A 98 -2.24 -2.22 -9.80
N GLU A 99 -3.14 -3.06 -9.28
CA GLU A 99 -3.95 -2.74 -8.10
C GLU A 99 -3.09 -2.52 -6.84
N ILE A 100 -2.06 -3.35 -6.63
CA ILE A 100 -1.12 -3.18 -5.53
C ILE A 100 -0.32 -1.88 -5.70
N GLN A 101 0.16 -1.58 -6.91
CA GLN A 101 0.90 -0.35 -7.19
C GLN A 101 0.05 0.91 -6.97
N GLU A 102 -1.22 0.88 -7.37
CA GLU A 102 -2.17 1.96 -7.09
C GLU A 102 -2.35 2.16 -5.58
N ALA A 103 -2.56 1.06 -4.83
CA ALA A 103 -2.68 1.12 -3.37
C ALA A 103 -1.41 1.66 -2.69
N ILE A 104 -0.22 1.29 -3.17
CA ILE A 104 1.07 1.84 -2.71
C ILE A 104 1.09 3.37 -2.91
N ASN A 105 0.75 3.84 -4.11
CA ASN A 105 0.75 5.28 -4.41
C ASN A 105 -0.24 6.05 -3.52
N GLU A 106 -1.43 5.48 -3.27
CA GLU A 106 -2.41 6.09 -2.37
C GLU A 106 -1.90 6.20 -0.92
N LEU A 107 -1.21 5.16 -0.43
CA LEU A 107 -0.59 5.19 0.89
C LEU A 107 0.53 6.21 0.99
N GLU A 108 1.40 6.30 -0.02
CA GLU A 108 2.47 7.30 -0.06
C GLU A 108 1.92 8.73 -0.01
N GLU A 109 0.87 9.02 -0.77
CA GLU A 109 0.22 10.34 -0.74
C GLU A 109 -0.45 10.61 0.62
N ALA A 110 -1.12 9.62 1.21
CA ALA A 110 -1.70 9.76 2.54
C ALA A 110 -0.63 10.03 3.62
N ILE A 111 0.53 9.37 3.54
CA ILE A 111 1.68 9.61 4.42
C ILE A 111 2.21 11.03 4.24
N LYS A 112 2.39 11.51 3.00
CA LYS A 112 2.84 12.88 2.71
C LYS A 112 1.88 13.94 3.29
N GLU A 113 0.57 13.70 3.20
CA GLU A 113 -0.42 14.61 3.78
C GLU A 113 -0.34 14.62 5.32
N LEU A 114 -0.17 13.47 5.98
CA LEU A 114 0.06 13.42 7.42
C LEU A 114 1.35 14.13 7.84
N GLU A 115 2.42 14.06 7.04
CA GLU A 115 3.65 14.82 7.31
C GLU A 115 3.45 16.33 7.23
N LYS A 116 2.64 16.80 6.28
CA LYS A 116 2.24 18.22 6.19
C LYS A 116 1.40 18.62 7.40
N GLU A 117 0.46 17.76 7.80
CA GLU A 117 -0.38 17.98 8.98
C GLU A 117 0.46 18.06 10.26
N LEU A 118 1.40 17.12 10.46
CA LEU A 118 2.35 17.14 11.58
C LEU A 118 3.17 18.43 11.63
N LYS A 119 3.69 18.91 10.49
CA LYS A 119 4.41 20.19 10.43
C LYS A 119 3.51 21.36 10.83
N SER A 120 2.27 21.37 10.35
CA SER A 120 1.27 22.39 10.68
C SER A 120 0.90 22.38 12.17
N LEU A 121 0.68 21.19 12.75
CA LEU A 121 0.37 21.03 14.18
C LEU A 121 1.54 21.46 15.07
N ASN A 122 2.78 21.10 14.70
CA ASN A 122 3.97 21.55 15.43
C ASN A 122 4.11 23.08 15.41
N HIS A 123 3.93 23.72 14.25
CA HIS A 123 3.94 25.19 14.17
C HIS A 123 2.84 25.82 15.01
N LYS A 124 1.62 25.26 15.00
CA LYS A 124 0.51 25.78 15.82
C LYS A 124 0.77 25.62 17.31
N LYS A 125 1.38 24.50 17.72
CA LYS A 125 1.81 24.24 19.10
C LYS A 125 2.79 25.29 19.61
N GLU A 126 3.75 25.72 18.78
CA GLU A 126 4.73 26.76 19.17
C GLU A 126 4.06 28.09 19.53
N SER A 127 2.95 28.42 18.86
CA SER A 127 2.17 29.65 19.10
C SER A 127 1.04 29.50 20.13
N ALA A 128 0.79 28.29 20.64
CA ALA A 128 -0.35 28.02 21.52
C ALA A 128 -0.03 28.36 22.99
N PRO A 129 -1.03 28.78 23.79
CA PRO A 129 -0.84 29.05 25.21
C PRO A 129 -0.48 27.78 25.97
N ASP A 130 0.38 27.93 26.98
CA ASP A 130 0.63 26.87 27.97
C ASP A 130 -0.57 26.72 28.91
N GLU A 131 -0.79 25.53 29.47
CA GLU A 131 -1.94 25.26 30.36
C GLU A 131 -1.97 26.18 31.60
N ASN A 132 -0.82 26.77 31.97
CA ASN A 132 -0.69 27.71 33.08
C ASN A 132 -1.06 29.16 32.73
N ASP A 133 -1.12 29.53 31.44
CA ASP A 133 -1.39 30.92 31.03
C ASP A 133 -2.89 31.26 31.03
N ILE A 134 -3.76 30.26 31.15
CA ILE A 134 -5.22 30.42 31.05
C ILE A 134 -5.85 30.69 32.43
N SER A 135 -5.09 30.55 33.53
CA SER A 135 -5.64 30.59 34.90
C SER A 135 -5.71 31.98 35.57
N GLU A 136 -5.24 33.07 34.95
CA GLU A 136 -5.13 34.38 35.64
C GLU A 136 -6.13 35.48 35.24
N SER A 137 -7.08 35.25 34.32
CA SER A 137 -7.90 36.34 33.77
C SER A 137 -9.26 36.62 34.44
N ASP A 138 -9.71 35.86 35.46
CA ASP A 138 -11.11 35.97 35.93
C ASP A 138 -11.30 36.08 37.46
N SER A 139 -10.43 36.85 38.13
CA SER A 139 -10.58 37.18 39.55
C SER A 139 -10.34 38.67 39.80
N SER A 140 -11.24 39.51 39.31
CA SER A 140 -11.37 40.90 39.77
C SER A 140 -12.83 41.35 39.69
N ASP A 141 -13.69 40.64 40.41
CA ASP A 141 -14.98 41.20 40.81
C ASP A 141 -15.38 40.60 42.15
N SER A 142 -15.25 41.37 43.23
CA SER A 142 -16.03 41.26 44.47
C SER A 142 -15.65 42.39 45.45
N GLU A 143 -16.53 43.37 45.52
CA GLU A 143 -17.02 44.01 46.75
C GLU A 143 -16.03 44.60 47.77
N GLU A 144 -16.10 45.91 47.96
CA GLU A 144 -16.34 46.43 49.30
C GLU A 144 -17.24 47.68 49.22
N LYS A 145 -18.52 47.48 49.59
CA LYS A 145 -19.46 48.54 49.95
C LYS A 145 -19.38 48.71 51.47
N GLU A 146 -19.22 49.95 51.93
CA GLU A 146 -20.06 50.57 52.96
C GLU A 146 -19.94 52.09 52.91
#